data_AF-A0A5C7UQW0-F1
#
_entry.id   AF-A0A5C7UQW0-F1
#
_cell.length_a   1.000
_cell.length_b   1.000
_cell.length_c   1.000
_cell.angle_alpha   90.00
_cell.angle_beta   90.00
_cell.angle_gamma   90.00
#
_symmetry.space_group_name_H-M   'P 1'
#
loop_
_entity.id
_entity.type
_entity.pdbx_description
1 polymer ?
#
loop_
_entity_poly.entity_id
_entity_poly.type
_entity_poly.pdbx_seq_one_letter_code
_entity_poly.pdbx_strand_id
1 'polypeptide(L)'
;MKVRLLHPPSRTAASAGMALIAVLWIVAALSLLVVGVSATVRQQIRFVGAERDQVSGQALGEAAIALALQQLQVAPERPRGIVSASVDYAGVPITVELAPLSGLISLNGAAPELLAALLQVAGGLPAAQAQALAASLVEWREGRPELALTTDPAARQARRFEAVEDLLLVPGIDYGLYARLAPLVSADLGSLARVNPEAAPPGVLAVLAQGQGGAAQQYLRQRAGGQPGADTSGFNQAFIGTAGTSLYRLTAGVPLEAGKMLHLVQDVALVAGASRGAPWRVLRSRRQIVLTPG
;
A
#
# COMPACT_ATOMS: atom_id res chain seq x y z
N MET A 1 -59.99 56.71 66.74
CA MET A 1 -60.24 55.61 65.80
C MET A 1 -59.00 55.39 64.95
N LYS A 2 -58.50 54.15 64.87
CA LYS A 2 -57.30 53.75 64.11
C LYS A 2 -57.58 53.84 62.60
N VAL A 3 -56.67 54.41 61.82
CA VAL A 3 -56.60 54.21 60.36
C VAL A 3 -55.19 53.73 60.01
N ARG A 4 -55.13 52.61 59.30
CA ARG A 4 -53.95 51.77 59.03
C ARG A 4 -53.29 52.26 57.75
N LEU A 5 -52.00 52.61 57.82
CA LEU A 5 -51.15 52.94 56.67
C LEU A 5 -50.75 51.65 55.92
N LEU A 6 -51.02 51.58 54.63
CA LEU A 6 -50.48 50.56 53.71
C LEU A 6 -49.25 51.14 53.02
N HIS A 7 -48.07 50.58 53.32
CA HIS A 7 -46.84 50.81 52.56
C HIS A 7 -46.81 49.87 51.34
N PRO A 8 -46.41 50.33 50.14
CA PRO A 8 -46.12 49.43 49.02
C PRO A 8 -44.71 48.80 49.18
N PRO A 9 -44.52 47.52 48.83
CA PRO A 9 -43.20 46.89 48.90
C PRO A 9 -42.30 47.35 47.73
N SER A 10 -41.03 47.58 48.06
CA SER A 10 -39.93 47.91 47.16
C SER A 10 -39.57 46.73 46.26
N ARG A 11 -39.68 46.92 44.93
CA ARG A 11 -39.26 45.95 43.89
C ARG A 11 -37.80 46.19 43.50
N THR A 12 -36.85 45.72 44.30
CA THR A 12 -35.41 45.77 43.94
C THR A 12 -34.72 44.41 43.90
N ALA A 13 -35.36 43.32 44.32
CA ALA A 13 -34.79 41.97 44.28
C ALA A 13 -34.84 41.31 42.89
N ALA A 14 -35.83 41.63 42.06
CA ALA A 14 -36.04 40.98 40.76
C ALA A 14 -35.00 41.40 39.70
N SER A 15 -34.50 42.64 39.75
CA SER A 15 -33.52 43.19 38.81
C SER A 15 -32.10 42.66 39.03
N ALA A 16 -31.71 42.40 40.29
CA ALA A 16 -30.41 41.82 40.61
C ALA A 16 -30.32 40.34 40.16
N GLY A 17 -31.40 39.56 40.31
CA GLY A 17 -31.46 38.18 39.82
C GLY A 17 -31.38 38.08 38.30
N MET A 18 -32.05 38.97 37.58
CA MET A 18 -31.99 39.06 36.11
C MET A 18 -30.59 39.43 35.60
N ALA A 19 -29.92 40.38 36.25
CA ALA A 19 -28.55 40.76 35.89
C ALA A 19 -27.56 39.60 36.09
N LEU A 20 -27.72 38.82 37.16
CA LEU A 20 -26.84 37.68 37.46
C LEU A 20 -27.02 36.54 36.45
N ILE A 21 -28.26 36.29 36.01
CA ILE A 21 -28.56 35.32 34.94
C ILE A 21 -27.94 35.77 33.60
N ALA A 22 -28.03 37.06 33.26
CA ALA A 22 -27.43 37.59 32.04
C ALA A 22 -25.90 37.44 32.02
N VAL A 23 -25.23 37.74 33.14
CA VAL A 23 -23.78 37.56 33.29
C VAL A 23 -23.41 36.07 33.17
N LEU A 24 -24.16 35.18 33.82
CA LEU A 24 -23.92 33.73 33.74
C LEU A 24 -23.98 33.24 32.28
N TRP A 25 -24.98 33.69 31.52
CA TRP A 25 -25.12 33.34 30.11
C TRP A 25 -23.99 33.89 29.24
N ILE A 26 -23.53 35.11 29.49
CA ILE A 26 -22.39 35.70 28.77
C ILE A 26 -21.10 34.92 29.07
N VAL A 27 -20.84 34.58 30.34
CA VAL A 27 -19.66 33.79 30.72
C VAL A 27 -19.71 32.38 30.14
N ALA A 28 -20.89 31.75 30.10
CA ALA A 28 -21.08 30.45 29.47
C ALA A 28 -20.83 30.51 27.95
N ALA A 29 -21.37 31.52 27.26
CA ALA A 29 -21.15 31.73 25.83
C ALA A 29 -19.66 32.01 25.52
N LEU A 30 -19.00 32.84 26.32
CA LEU A 30 -17.57 33.11 26.19
C LEU A 30 -16.73 31.85 26.40
N SER A 31 -17.07 31.06 27.42
CA SER A 31 -16.36 29.82 27.75
C SER A 31 -16.49 28.79 26.62
N LEU A 32 -17.69 28.64 26.04
CA LEU A 32 -17.90 27.77 24.87
C LEU A 32 -17.06 28.22 23.66
N LEU A 33 -16.99 29.52 23.42
CA LEU A 33 -16.21 30.11 22.32
C LEU A 33 -14.71 29.83 22.51
N VAL A 34 -14.18 30.04 23.72
CA VAL A 34 -12.77 29.77 24.05
C VAL A 34 -12.42 28.28 23.89
N VAL A 35 -13.30 27.37 24.31
CA VAL A 35 -13.11 25.92 24.15
C VAL A 35 -13.10 25.54 22.66
N GLY A 36 -14.05 26.08 21.88
CA GLY A 36 -14.13 25.86 20.43
C GLY A 36 -12.85 26.31 19.70
N VAL A 37 -12.40 27.55 19.94
CA VAL A 37 -11.19 28.10 19.32
C VAL A 37 -9.94 27.33 19.74
N SER A 38 -9.82 26.95 21.02
CA SER A 38 -8.67 26.17 21.50
C SER A 38 -8.61 24.76 20.90
N ALA A 39 -9.77 24.14 20.65
CA ALA A 39 -9.85 22.87 19.94
C ALA A 39 -9.41 23.04 18.47
N THR A 40 -9.89 24.07 17.79
CA THR A 40 -9.51 24.39 16.40
C THR A 40 -8.01 24.69 16.26
N VAL A 41 -7.42 25.48 17.15
CA VAL A 41 -5.98 25.82 17.12
C VAL A 41 -5.13 24.56 17.34
N ARG A 42 -5.49 23.70 18.31
CA ARG A 42 -4.79 22.41 18.50
C ARG A 42 -4.89 21.52 17.27
N GLN A 43 -6.02 21.55 16.57
CA GLN A 43 -6.23 20.77 15.35
C GLN A 43 -5.41 21.32 14.17
N GLN A 44 -5.33 22.64 14.02
CA GLN A 44 -4.48 23.30 13.02
C GLN A 44 -2.99 23.03 13.26
N ILE A 45 -2.52 23.05 14.52
CA ILE A 45 -1.13 22.73 14.86
C ILE A 45 -0.79 21.28 14.52
N ARG A 46 -1.69 20.33 14.83
CA ARG A 46 -1.51 18.91 14.48
C ARG A 46 -1.50 18.67 12.96
N PHE A 47 -2.29 19.42 12.22
CA PHE A 47 -2.37 19.33 10.76
C PHE A 47 -1.09 19.84 10.08
N VAL A 48 -0.59 21.01 10.48
CA VAL A 48 0.64 21.60 9.92
C VAL A 48 1.88 20.75 10.24
N GLY A 49 1.95 20.17 11.44
CA GLY A 49 3.02 19.22 11.80
C GLY A 49 3.00 17.97 10.92
N ALA A 50 1.82 17.38 10.71
CA ALA A 50 1.66 16.18 9.90
C ALA A 50 2.03 16.37 8.43
N GLU A 51 1.72 17.53 7.83
CA GLU A 51 2.13 17.84 6.45
C GLU A 51 3.65 17.99 6.33
N ARG A 52 4.30 18.66 7.29
CA ARG A 52 5.76 18.82 7.30
C ARG A 52 6.48 17.47 7.48
N ASP A 53 6.00 16.64 8.40
CA ASP A 53 6.52 15.29 8.62
C ASP A 53 6.39 14.43 7.36
N GLN A 54 5.29 14.60 6.61
CA GLN A 54 5.07 13.89 5.35
C GLN A 54 6.06 14.30 4.26
N VAL A 55 6.25 15.61 4.05
CA VAL A 55 7.17 16.10 3.01
C VAL A 55 8.61 15.71 3.34
N SER A 56 9.02 15.91 4.60
CA SER A 56 10.37 15.56 5.05
C SER A 56 10.59 14.04 5.01
N GLY A 57 9.64 13.26 5.52
CA GLY A 57 9.72 11.80 5.51
C GLY A 57 9.75 11.21 4.11
N GLN A 58 8.98 11.77 3.18
CA GLN A 58 9.02 11.36 1.77
C GLN A 58 10.39 11.66 1.15
N ALA A 59 10.93 12.86 1.33
CA ALA A 59 12.24 13.21 0.79
C ALA A 59 13.36 12.32 1.34
N LEU A 60 13.34 12.01 2.65
CA LEU A 60 14.26 11.07 3.27
C LEU A 60 14.11 9.65 2.70
N GLY A 61 12.87 9.18 2.52
CA GLY A 61 12.60 7.87 1.92
C GLY A 61 13.07 7.77 0.48
N GLU A 62 12.80 8.79 -0.34
CA GLU A 62 13.24 8.85 -1.74
C GLU A 62 14.76 8.86 -1.85
N ALA A 63 15.44 9.62 -0.98
CA ALA A 63 16.91 9.62 -0.91
C ALA A 63 17.47 8.25 -0.51
N ALA A 64 16.89 7.60 0.50
CA ALA A 64 17.32 6.27 0.93
C ALA A 64 17.14 5.21 -0.17
N ILE A 65 16.00 5.24 -0.87
CA ILE A 65 15.72 4.38 -2.03
C ILE A 65 16.73 4.63 -3.15
N ALA A 66 17.02 5.90 -3.48
CA ALA A 66 17.99 6.24 -4.52
C ALA A 66 19.40 5.73 -4.20
N LEU A 67 19.83 5.85 -2.94
CA LEU A 67 21.12 5.31 -2.46
C LEU A 67 21.15 3.78 -2.51
N ALA A 68 20.08 3.11 -2.08
CA ALA A 68 19.97 1.64 -2.18
C ALA A 68 20.03 1.17 -3.64
N LEU A 69 19.39 1.90 -4.57
CA LEU A 69 19.45 1.61 -6.01
C LEU A 69 20.83 1.88 -6.62
N GLN A 70 21.57 2.87 -6.12
CA GLN A 70 22.95 3.09 -6.51
C GLN A 70 23.86 1.93 -6.08
N GLN A 71 23.69 1.44 -4.84
CA GLN A 71 24.41 0.27 -4.35
C GLN A 71 24.07 -0.99 -5.17
N LEU A 72 22.80 -1.16 -5.54
CA LEU A 72 22.35 -2.28 -6.36
C LEU A 72 23.01 -2.32 -7.76
N GLN A 73 23.33 -1.16 -8.34
CA GLN A 73 23.95 -1.10 -9.67
C GLN A 73 25.39 -1.58 -9.70
N VAL A 74 26.13 -1.36 -8.61
CA VAL A 74 27.52 -1.81 -8.48
C VAL A 74 27.62 -3.21 -7.88
N ALA A 75 26.50 -3.80 -7.47
CA ALA A 75 26.46 -5.16 -6.96
C ALA A 75 26.83 -6.17 -8.07
N PRO A 76 27.72 -7.14 -7.79
CA PRO A 76 28.16 -8.11 -8.79
C PRO A 76 27.04 -9.06 -9.23
N GLU A 77 26.12 -9.37 -8.33
CA GLU A 77 24.96 -10.21 -8.61
C GLU A 77 23.66 -9.50 -8.18
N ARG A 78 22.62 -9.66 -9.00
CA ARG A 78 21.30 -9.12 -8.67
C ARG A 78 20.61 -10.01 -7.63
N PRO A 79 19.99 -9.43 -6.59
CA PRO A 79 19.21 -10.18 -5.61
C PRO A 79 18.08 -10.96 -6.30
N ARG A 80 18.02 -12.26 -6.01
CA ARG A 80 16.91 -13.12 -6.47
C ARG A 80 15.78 -13.19 -5.43
N GLY A 81 16.11 -13.05 -4.16
CA GLY A 81 15.16 -12.97 -3.05
C GLY A 81 15.08 -11.58 -2.43
N ILE A 82 14.32 -11.49 -1.34
CA ILE A 82 14.19 -10.26 -0.55
C ILE A 82 15.50 -10.00 0.21
N VAL A 83 15.99 -8.77 0.13
CA VAL A 83 17.20 -8.32 0.84
C VAL A 83 16.93 -6.98 1.52
N SER A 84 17.54 -6.76 2.68
CA SER A 84 17.45 -5.49 3.40
C SER A 84 18.80 -4.79 3.39
N ALA A 85 18.79 -3.49 3.14
CA ALA A 85 19.95 -2.61 3.24
C ALA A 85 19.67 -1.51 4.26
N SER A 86 20.63 -1.25 5.14
CA SER A 86 20.60 -0.06 6.00
C SER A 86 21.28 1.09 5.27
N VAL A 87 20.59 2.21 5.16
CA VAL A 87 21.10 3.42 4.50
C VAL A 87 21.02 4.58 5.48
N ASP A 88 22.16 5.21 5.76
CA ASP A 88 22.22 6.43 6.54
C ASP A 88 22.10 7.66 5.64
N TYR A 89 21.08 8.48 5.88
CA TYR A 89 20.89 9.74 5.14
C TYR A 89 20.48 10.86 6.08
N ALA A 90 21.18 12.00 6.00
CA ALA A 90 20.97 13.15 6.88
C ALA A 90 21.01 12.82 8.39
N GLY A 91 21.82 11.83 8.79
CA GLY A 91 21.92 11.37 10.18
C GLY A 91 20.77 10.47 10.66
N VAL A 92 19.88 10.07 9.75
CA VAL A 92 18.78 9.15 10.02
C VAL A 92 19.09 7.78 9.41
N PRO A 93 19.17 6.70 10.23
CA PRO A 93 19.29 5.35 9.71
C PRO A 93 17.93 4.90 9.15
N ILE A 94 17.89 4.53 7.88
CA ILE A 94 16.68 4.10 7.17
C ILE A 94 16.91 2.69 6.65
N THR A 95 16.03 1.77 7.03
CA THR A 95 16.04 0.41 6.46
C THR A 95 15.26 0.40 5.16
N VAL A 96 15.90 -0.06 4.09
CA VAL A 96 15.31 -0.24 2.77
C VAL A 96 15.27 -1.73 2.44
N GLU A 97 14.07 -2.28 2.27
CA GLU A 97 13.85 -3.63 1.78
C GLU A 97 13.74 -3.62 0.25
N LEU A 98 14.54 -4.43 -0.44
CA LEU A 98 14.42 -4.72 -1.86
C LEU A 98 13.80 -6.10 -2.05
N ALA A 99 12.67 -6.15 -2.76
CA ALA A 99 12.02 -7.38 -3.17
C ALA A 99 11.89 -7.42 -4.70
N PRO A 100 12.45 -8.41 -5.40
CA PRO A 100 12.20 -8.59 -6.83
C PRO A 100 10.72 -8.79 -7.12
N LEU A 101 10.17 -8.09 -8.12
CA LEU A 101 8.76 -8.27 -8.48
C LEU A 101 8.44 -9.67 -9.01
N SER A 102 9.45 -10.48 -9.38
CA SER A 102 9.25 -11.88 -9.78
C SER A 102 8.66 -12.75 -8.66
N GLY A 103 8.62 -12.26 -7.43
CA GLY A 103 7.86 -12.88 -6.34
C GLY A 103 6.34 -12.68 -6.41
N LEU A 104 5.84 -11.80 -7.28
CA LEU A 104 4.41 -11.57 -7.51
C LEU A 104 3.90 -12.35 -8.72
N ILE A 105 2.58 -12.54 -8.80
CA ILE A 105 1.94 -13.21 -9.92
C ILE A 105 1.70 -12.20 -11.06
N SER A 106 2.21 -12.50 -12.26
CA SER A 106 1.99 -11.63 -13.43
C SER A 106 0.56 -11.72 -13.94
N LEU A 107 -0.16 -10.60 -13.99
CA LEU A 107 -1.49 -10.54 -14.62
C LEU A 107 -1.42 -10.81 -16.13
N ASN A 108 -0.32 -10.43 -16.77
CA ASN A 108 -0.15 -10.52 -18.22
C ASN A 108 0.58 -11.80 -18.67
N GLY A 109 1.20 -12.54 -17.74
CA GLY A 109 2.03 -13.71 -18.06
C GLY A 109 1.57 -15.00 -17.40
N ALA A 110 0.88 -14.95 -16.26
CA ALA A 110 0.48 -16.15 -15.54
C ALA A 110 -0.48 -17.02 -16.37
N ALA A 111 -0.31 -18.33 -16.27
CA ALA A 111 -1.21 -19.32 -16.87
C ALA A 111 -2.59 -19.31 -16.17
N PRO A 112 -3.66 -19.73 -16.86
CA PRO A 112 -5.01 -19.79 -16.28
C PRO A 112 -5.06 -20.54 -14.94
N GLU A 113 -4.27 -21.61 -14.79
CA GLU A 113 -4.24 -22.45 -13.59
C GLU A 113 -3.66 -21.72 -12.38
N LEU A 114 -2.63 -20.88 -12.60
CA LEU A 114 -2.06 -20.05 -11.53
C LEU A 114 -3.01 -18.93 -11.12
N LEU A 115 -3.70 -18.31 -12.09
CA LEU A 115 -4.74 -17.31 -11.81
C LEU A 115 -5.93 -17.94 -11.05
N ALA A 116 -6.34 -19.16 -11.42
CA ALA A 116 -7.38 -19.88 -10.69
C ALA A 116 -6.95 -20.21 -9.26
N ALA A 117 -5.71 -20.67 -9.05
CA ALA A 117 -5.17 -20.91 -7.71
C ALA A 117 -5.13 -19.63 -6.86
N LEU A 118 -4.76 -18.50 -7.46
CA LEU A 118 -4.79 -17.18 -6.82
C LEU A 118 -6.21 -16.81 -6.36
N LEU A 119 -7.19 -16.94 -7.25
CA LEU A 119 -8.59 -16.62 -6.99
C LEU A 119 -9.22 -17.55 -5.94
N GLN A 120 -8.83 -18.82 -5.93
CA GLN A 120 -9.30 -19.77 -4.94
C GLN A 120 -8.69 -19.50 -3.55
N VAL A 121 -7.36 -19.41 -3.47
CA VAL A 121 -6.64 -19.35 -2.18
C VAL A 121 -6.69 -17.95 -1.57
N ALA A 122 -6.35 -16.91 -2.35
CA ALA A 122 -6.35 -15.53 -1.85
C ALA A 122 -7.71 -14.85 -2.04
N GLY A 123 -8.39 -15.16 -3.15
CA GLY A 123 -9.72 -14.60 -3.44
C GLY A 123 -10.83 -15.24 -2.59
N GLY A 124 -10.63 -16.48 -2.11
CA GLY A 124 -11.62 -17.23 -1.33
C GLY A 124 -12.78 -17.77 -2.16
N LEU A 125 -12.62 -17.87 -3.48
CA LEU A 125 -13.67 -18.33 -4.38
C LEU A 125 -13.74 -19.87 -4.43
N PRO A 126 -14.93 -20.46 -4.62
CA PRO A 126 -15.06 -21.88 -4.96
C PRO A 126 -14.28 -22.23 -6.23
N ALA A 127 -13.73 -23.44 -6.31
CA ALA A 127 -12.84 -23.85 -7.40
C ALA A 127 -13.42 -23.62 -8.81
N ALA A 128 -14.68 -23.97 -9.04
CA ALA A 128 -15.33 -23.75 -10.34
C ALA A 128 -15.46 -22.26 -10.69
N GLN A 129 -15.79 -21.41 -9.72
CA GLN A 129 -15.89 -19.96 -9.91
C GLN A 129 -14.51 -19.34 -10.16
N ALA A 130 -13.49 -19.79 -9.42
CA ALA A 130 -12.11 -19.37 -9.61
C ALA A 130 -11.58 -19.71 -11.01
N GLN A 131 -11.88 -20.91 -11.52
CA GLN A 131 -11.53 -21.33 -12.87
C GLN A 131 -12.24 -20.49 -13.94
N ALA A 132 -13.55 -20.27 -13.80
CA ALA A 132 -14.32 -19.46 -14.74
C ALA A 132 -13.80 -18.01 -14.79
N LEU A 133 -13.57 -17.40 -13.63
CA LEU A 133 -13.05 -16.02 -13.55
C LEU A 133 -11.59 -15.93 -14.03
N ALA A 134 -10.77 -16.95 -13.81
CA ALA A 134 -9.42 -17.01 -14.38
C ALA A 134 -9.46 -17.05 -15.92
N ALA A 135 -10.39 -17.81 -16.50
CA ALA A 135 -10.59 -17.81 -17.95
C ALA A 135 -11.04 -16.43 -18.45
N SER A 136 -11.97 -15.77 -17.77
CA SER A 136 -12.38 -14.40 -18.09
C SER A 136 -11.25 -13.38 -18.00
N LEU A 137 -10.33 -13.52 -17.03
CA LEU A 137 -9.13 -12.68 -16.94
C LEU A 137 -8.22 -12.85 -18.16
N VAL A 138 -8.03 -14.09 -18.61
CA VAL A 138 -7.21 -14.40 -19.80
C VAL A 138 -7.88 -13.87 -21.06
N GLU A 139 -9.18 -14.09 -21.22
CA GLU A 139 -9.96 -13.55 -22.33
C GLU A 139 -9.89 -12.01 -22.37
N TRP A 140 -10.03 -11.35 -21.20
CA TRP A 140 -9.95 -9.90 -21.12
C TRP A 140 -8.59 -9.35 -21.58
N ARG A 141 -7.47 -9.98 -21.17
CA ARG A 141 -6.10 -9.58 -21.60
C ARG A 141 -5.69 -10.10 -22.98
N GLU A 142 -6.54 -10.85 -23.65
CA GLU A 142 -6.30 -11.31 -25.02
C GLU A 142 -7.25 -10.64 -26.01
N GLY A 143 -8.30 -9.98 -25.50
CA GLY A 143 -9.27 -9.22 -26.26
C GLY A 143 -8.61 -8.22 -27.19
N ARG A 144 -8.88 -8.37 -28.50
CA ARG A 144 -8.40 -7.45 -29.52
C ARG A 144 -9.53 -6.50 -29.93
N PRO A 145 -9.24 -5.21 -30.13
CA PRO A 145 -10.21 -4.30 -30.69
C PRO A 145 -10.54 -4.72 -32.13
N GLU A 146 -11.83 -4.76 -32.47
CA GLU A 146 -12.31 -5.08 -33.81
C GLU A 146 -12.14 -3.83 -34.69
N LEU A 147 -10.97 -3.69 -35.30
CA LEU A 147 -10.60 -2.58 -36.17
C LEU A 147 -10.44 -3.06 -37.61
N ALA A 148 -10.77 -2.21 -38.57
CA ALA A 148 -10.59 -2.50 -40.00
C ALA A 148 -9.14 -2.92 -40.29
N LEU A 149 -8.94 -3.84 -41.25
CA LEU A 149 -7.62 -4.36 -41.62
C LEU A 149 -6.63 -3.27 -42.09
N THR A 150 -7.16 -2.12 -42.52
CA THR A 150 -6.41 -0.92 -42.92
C THR A 150 -5.86 -0.13 -41.73
N THR A 151 -6.28 -0.46 -40.50
CA THR A 151 -5.84 0.21 -39.27
C THR A 151 -4.46 -0.28 -38.86
N ASP A 152 -3.66 0.64 -38.31
CA ASP A 152 -2.32 0.39 -37.78
C ASP A 152 -2.28 -0.95 -36.99
N PRO A 153 -1.38 -1.88 -37.34
CA PRO A 153 -1.18 -3.12 -36.58
C PRO A 153 -0.96 -2.89 -35.08
N ALA A 154 -0.37 -1.77 -34.68
CA ALA A 154 -0.20 -1.42 -33.27
C ALA A 154 -1.54 -1.21 -32.55
N ALA A 155 -2.54 -0.63 -33.23
CA ALA A 155 -3.88 -0.46 -32.70
C ALA A 155 -4.66 -1.79 -32.58
N ARG A 156 -4.20 -2.86 -33.26
CA ARG A 156 -4.80 -4.21 -33.23
C ARG A 156 -4.14 -5.15 -32.20
N GLN A 157 -3.25 -4.65 -31.35
CA GLN A 157 -2.65 -5.46 -30.29
C GLN A 157 -3.70 -5.92 -29.29
N ALA A 158 -3.47 -7.10 -28.70
CA ALA A 158 -4.29 -7.58 -27.60
C ALA A 158 -4.21 -6.57 -26.44
N ARG A 159 -5.36 -6.35 -25.78
CA ARG A 159 -5.44 -5.61 -24.52
C ARG A 159 -4.42 -6.18 -23.53
N ARG A 160 -3.91 -5.36 -22.62
CA ARG A 160 -3.12 -5.85 -21.49
C ARG A 160 -3.58 -5.13 -20.23
N PHE A 161 -3.31 -5.73 -19.08
CA PHE A 161 -3.38 -5.01 -17.82
C PHE A 161 -2.22 -4.02 -17.79
N GLU A 162 -2.49 -2.73 -17.63
CA GLU A 162 -1.49 -1.68 -17.45
C GLU A 162 -1.31 -1.36 -15.96
N ALA A 163 -2.41 -1.50 -15.22
CA ALA A 163 -2.48 -1.29 -13.80
C ALA A 163 -3.06 -2.52 -13.10
N VAL A 164 -2.83 -2.65 -11.79
CA VAL A 164 -3.48 -3.72 -11.01
C VAL A 164 -4.98 -3.39 -10.83
N GLU A 165 -5.29 -2.09 -10.81
CA GLU A 165 -6.62 -1.49 -10.74
C GLU A 165 -7.52 -1.91 -11.91
N ASP A 166 -6.94 -2.25 -13.07
CA ASP A 166 -7.66 -2.72 -14.25
C ASP A 166 -8.42 -4.04 -13.99
N LEU A 167 -8.08 -4.78 -12.94
CA LEU A 167 -8.87 -5.92 -12.47
C LEU A 167 -10.33 -5.53 -12.19
N LEU A 168 -10.61 -4.30 -11.75
CA LEU A 168 -11.97 -3.81 -11.50
C LEU A 168 -12.79 -3.62 -12.79
N LEU A 169 -12.15 -3.63 -13.96
CA LEU A 169 -12.81 -3.59 -15.26
C LEU A 169 -13.29 -4.97 -15.73
N VAL A 170 -12.91 -6.03 -15.02
CA VAL A 170 -13.26 -7.41 -15.36
C VAL A 170 -14.55 -7.79 -14.63
N PRO A 171 -15.62 -8.17 -15.36
CA PRO A 171 -16.86 -8.62 -14.74
C PRO A 171 -16.61 -9.76 -13.75
N GLY A 172 -17.18 -9.65 -12.55
CA GLY A 172 -16.99 -10.62 -11.46
C GLY A 172 -15.89 -10.27 -10.46
N ILE A 173 -15.14 -9.17 -10.67
CA ILE A 173 -14.21 -8.63 -9.68
C ILE A 173 -14.82 -7.43 -8.96
N ASP A 174 -15.21 -7.63 -7.71
CA ASP A 174 -15.60 -6.54 -6.82
C ASP A 174 -14.39 -5.94 -6.09
N TYR A 175 -14.60 -4.82 -5.39
CA TYR A 175 -13.53 -4.16 -4.63
C TYR A 175 -12.96 -5.04 -3.52
N GLY A 176 -13.77 -5.90 -2.90
CA GLY A 176 -13.31 -6.79 -1.83
C GLY A 176 -12.36 -7.87 -2.34
N LEU A 177 -12.67 -8.47 -3.48
CA LEU A 177 -11.80 -9.41 -4.18
C LEU A 177 -10.54 -8.69 -4.66
N TYR A 178 -10.68 -7.55 -5.35
CA TYR A 178 -9.56 -6.71 -5.77
C TYR A 178 -8.59 -6.42 -4.61
N ALA A 179 -9.09 -5.98 -3.45
CA ALA A 179 -8.27 -5.63 -2.29
C ALA A 179 -7.45 -6.82 -1.76
N ARG A 180 -7.97 -8.06 -1.87
CA ARG A 180 -7.24 -9.29 -1.50
C ARG A 180 -6.19 -9.67 -2.53
N LEU A 181 -6.45 -9.44 -3.82
CA LEU A 181 -5.56 -9.81 -4.92
C LEU A 181 -4.44 -8.81 -5.17
N ALA A 182 -4.73 -7.51 -5.04
CA ALA A 182 -3.84 -6.41 -5.38
C ALA A 182 -2.42 -6.50 -4.79
N PRO A 183 -2.20 -6.92 -3.52
CA PRO A 183 -0.84 -7.04 -2.98
C PRO A 183 -0.04 -8.24 -3.54
N LEU A 184 -0.69 -9.17 -4.25
CA LEU A 184 -0.10 -10.44 -4.69
C LEU A 184 0.23 -10.49 -6.19
N VAL A 185 -0.18 -9.47 -6.95
CA VAL A 185 -0.10 -9.44 -8.41
C VAL A 185 0.66 -8.21 -8.92
N SER A 186 1.11 -8.28 -10.17
CA SER A 186 1.66 -7.13 -10.90
C SER A 186 1.27 -7.18 -12.37
N ALA A 187 0.97 -6.02 -12.94
CA ALA A 187 0.77 -5.82 -14.37
C ALA A 187 2.11 -5.65 -15.14
N ASP A 188 3.17 -5.23 -14.45
CA ASP A 188 4.45 -4.78 -15.04
C ASP A 188 5.38 -5.93 -15.44
N LEU A 189 5.14 -7.14 -14.92
CA LEU A 189 5.96 -8.34 -15.14
C LEU A 189 5.94 -8.88 -16.58
N GLY A 190 5.14 -8.27 -17.47
CA GLY A 190 5.04 -8.68 -18.86
C GLY A 190 4.64 -10.16 -19.00
N SER A 191 5.38 -10.91 -19.82
CA SER A 191 5.11 -12.33 -20.11
C SER A 191 5.71 -13.30 -19.09
N LEU A 192 6.18 -12.84 -17.93
CA LEU A 192 6.70 -13.74 -16.90
C LEU A 192 5.60 -14.67 -16.38
N ALA A 193 5.70 -15.97 -16.70
CA ALA A 193 4.63 -16.93 -16.43
C ALA A 193 4.68 -17.55 -15.03
N ARG A 194 5.85 -17.54 -14.39
CA ARG A 194 6.11 -18.24 -13.13
C ARG A 194 6.64 -17.29 -12.06
N VAL A 195 6.48 -17.69 -10.81
CA VAL A 195 6.82 -16.92 -9.62
C VAL A 195 8.12 -17.42 -9.00
N ASN A 196 8.97 -16.52 -8.52
CA ASN A 196 10.12 -16.84 -7.70
C ASN A 196 9.73 -16.89 -6.20
N PRO A 197 9.75 -18.07 -5.55
CA PRO A 197 9.41 -18.23 -4.13
C PRO A 197 10.35 -17.46 -3.20
N GLU A 198 11.61 -17.24 -3.59
CA GLU A 198 12.59 -16.50 -2.79
C GLU A 198 12.20 -15.02 -2.60
N ALA A 199 11.47 -14.47 -3.57
CA ALA A 199 10.96 -13.10 -3.55
C ALA A 199 9.47 -13.00 -3.18
N ALA A 200 8.77 -14.14 -3.04
CA ALA A 200 7.33 -14.16 -2.92
C ALA A 200 6.84 -13.73 -1.52
N PRO A 201 5.82 -12.86 -1.42
CA PRO A 201 5.18 -12.54 -0.15
C PRO A 201 4.39 -13.75 0.38
N PRO A 202 4.05 -13.78 1.68
CA PRO A 202 3.34 -14.91 2.31
C PRO A 202 2.07 -15.34 1.58
N GLY A 203 1.27 -14.39 1.09
CA GLY A 203 0.04 -14.68 0.35
C GLY A 203 0.29 -15.40 -0.97
N VAL A 204 1.36 -15.05 -1.70
CA VAL A 204 1.74 -15.75 -2.93
C VAL A 204 2.28 -17.15 -2.63
N LEU A 205 3.08 -17.30 -1.57
CA LEU A 205 3.55 -18.62 -1.13
C LEU A 205 2.38 -19.55 -0.78
N ALA A 206 1.31 -19.03 -0.16
CA ALA A 206 0.10 -19.81 0.09
C ALA A 206 -0.59 -20.27 -1.21
N VAL A 207 -0.59 -19.44 -2.26
CA VAL A 207 -1.10 -19.80 -3.60
C VAL A 207 -0.22 -20.88 -4.24
N LEU A 208 1.11 -20.76 -4.15
CA LEU A 208 2.06 -21.76 -4.66
C LEU A 208 1.89 -23.11 -3.94
N ALA A 209 1.60 -23.08 -2.65
CA ALA A 209 1.23 -24.24 -1.84
C ALA A 209 -0.21 -24.73 -2.05
N GLN A 210 -0.96 -24.15 -2.99
CA GLN A 210 -2.36 -24.48 -3.27
C GLN A 210 -3.26 -24.46 -2.02
N GLY A 211 -2.98 -23.54 -1.08
CA GLY A 211 -3.69 -23.42 0.19
C GLY A 211 -3.16 -24.29 1.33
N GLN A 212 -2.12 -25.11 1.11
CA GLN A 212 -1.48 -25.89 2.16
C GLN A 212 -0.60 -24.99 3.06
N GLY A 213 -1.23 -24.34 4.04
CA GLY A 213 -0.57 -23.34 4.89
C GLY A 213 0.70 -23.83 5.60
N GLY A 214 0.78 -25.13 5.92
CA GLY A 214 1.97 -25.74 6.54
C GLY A 214 3.23 -25.64 5.68
N ALA A 215 3.11 -25.90 4.37
CA ALA A 215 4.24 -25.82 3.43
C ALA A 215 4.74 -24.37 3.28
N ALA A 216 3.83 -23.41 3.11
CA ALA A 216 4.19 -21.99 3.00
C ALA A 216 4.88 -21.46 4.27
N GLN A 217 4.39 -21.83 5.46
CA GLN A 217 5.00 -21.44 6.73
C GLN A 217 6.36 -22.10 6.97
N GLN A 218 6.53 -23.37 6.56
CA GLN A 218 7.81 -24.05 6.63
C GLN A 218 8.84 -23.38 5.72
N TYR A 219 8.46 -23.07 4.47
CA TYR A 219 9.33 -22.34 3.54
C TYR A 219 9.74 -20.97 4.08
N LEU A 220 8.80 -20.20 4.64
CA LEU A 220 9.09 -18.90 5.26
C LEU A 220 10.11 -19.00 6.40
N ARG A 221 10.00 -20.03 7.25
CA ARG A 221 10.96 -20.29 8.33
C ARG A 221 12.35 -20.63 7.81
N GLN A 222 12.43 -21.46 6.77
CA GLN A 222 13.71 -21.79 6.13
C GLN A 222 14.35 -20.57 5.46
N ARG A 223 13.55 -19.75 4.77
CA ARG A 223 13.99 -18.49 4.17
C ARG A 223 14.52 -17.51 5.21
N ALA A 224 13.81 -17.35 6.34
CA ALA A 224 14.26 -16.49 7.45
C ALA A 224 15.55 -17.01 8.11
N GLY A 225 15.77 -18.32 8.10
CA GLY A 225 17.01 -18.95 8.55
C GLY A 225 18.19 -18.84 7.58
N GLY A 226 18.02 -18.19 6.42
CA GLY A 226 19.09 -17.95 5.44
C GLY A 226 19.53 -19.21 4.68
N GLN A 227 18.72 -20.27 4.66
CA GLN A 227 19.03 -21.48 3.91
C GLN A 227 18.88 -21.24 2.39
N PRO A 228 19.95 -21.34 1.59
CA PRO A 228 19.85 -21.26 0.14
C PRO A 228 19.04 -22.44 -0.40
N GLY A 229 18.09 -22.19 -1.31
CA GLY A 229 17.30 -23.26 -1.93
C GLY A 229 16.33 -23.95 -0.96
N ALA A 230 15.56 -23.14 -0.20
CA ALA A 230 14.50 -23.64 0.68
C ALA A 230 13.57 -24.64 -0.03
N ASP A 231 13.06 -25.60 0.73
CA ASP A 231 12.30 -26.74 0.22
C ASP A 231 10.98 -26.31 -0.41
N THR A 232 10.87 -26.47 -1.72
CA THR A 232 9.67 -26.16 -2.50
C THR A 232 8.82 -27.40 -2.81
N SER A 233 9.12 -28.57 -2.24
CA SER A 233 8.40 -29.82 -2.52
C SER A 233 6.90 -29.74 -2.24
N GLY A 234 6.49 -28.93 -1.27
CA GLY A 234 5.09 -28.64 -0.95
C GLY A 234 4.41 -27.61 -1.86
N PHE A 235 5.11 -27.10 -2.88
CA PHE A 235 4.58 -26.14 -3.85
C PHE A 235 4.33 -26.80 -5.21
N ASN A 236 3.37 -26.25 -5.96
CA ASN A 236 3.14 -26.66 -7.33
C ASN A 236 4.29 -26.18 -8.25
N GLN A 237 5.09 -27.13 -8.71
CA GLN A 237 6.29 -26.89 -9.51
C GLN A 237 5.99 -26.25 -10.88
N ALA A 238 4.76 -26.33 -11.38
CA ALA A 238 4.36 -25.63 -12.61
C ALA A 238 4.33 -24.11 -12.43
N PHE A 239 4.11 -23.63 -11.19
CA PHE A 239 3.97 -22.21 -10.88
C PHE A 239 5.30 -21.53 -10.53
N ILE A 240 6.36 -22.32 -10.32
CA ILE A 240 7.64 -21.85 -9.78
C ILE A 240 8.66 -21.64 -10.89
N GLY A 241 9.39 -20.52 -10.82
CA GLY A 241 10.52 -20.22 -11.69
C GLY A 241 11.57 -19.39 -10.98
N THR A 242 12.83 -19.54 -11.41
CA THR A 242 14.00 -18.83 -10.84
C THR A 242 14.49 -17.70 -11.74
N ALA A 243 13.66 -17.28 -12.70
CA ALA A 243 14.02 -16.22 -13.63
C ALA A 243 14.25 -14.89 -12.87
N GLY A 244 15.41 -14.28 -13.13
CA GLY A 244 15.72 -12.95 -12.62
C GLY A 244 14.82 -11.88 -13.25
N THR A 245 14.73 -10.72 -12.61
CA THR A 245 14.00 -9.56 -13.11
C THR A 245 14.82 -8.29 -12.95
N SER A 246 14.54 -7.30 -13.80
CA SER A 246 15.00 -5.92 -13.62
C SER A 246 14.00 -5.07 -12.83
N LEU A 247 12.89 -5.65 -12.39
CA LEU A 247 11.81 -4.98 -11.68
C LEU A 247 11.87 -5.27 -10.18
N TYR A 248 11.89 -4.23 -9.35
CA TYR A 248 12.03 -4.35 -7.90
C TYR A 248 10.99 -3.49 -7.20
N ARG A 249 10.49 -3.96 -6.06
CA ARG A 249 9.79 -3.17 -5.06
C ARG A 249 10.76 -2.78 -3.97
N LEU A 250 10.86 -1.49 -3.69
CA LEU A 250 11.65 -0.94 -2.60
C LEU A 250 10.72 -0.41 -1.53
N THR A 251 10.93 -0.82 -0.28
CA THR A 251 10.18 -0.33 0.87
C THR A 251 11.14 0.34 1.84
N ALA A 252 11.08 1.66 1.97
CA ALA A 252 11.84 2.42 2.96
C ALA A 252 10.97 2.69 4.20
N GLY A 253 11.45 2.27 5.36
CA GLY A 253 10.86 2.61 6.66
C GLY A 253 11.53 3.82 7.27
N VAL A 254 10.93 5.00 7.12
CA VAL A 254 11.46 6.27 7.61
C VAL A 254 10.90 6.55 9.01
N PRO A 255 11.75 6.62 10.05
CA PRO A 255 11.28 7.01 11.38
C PRO A 255 10.86 8.49 11.35
N LEU A 256 9.67 8.77 11.85
CA LEU A 256 9.13 10.11 12.04
C LEU A 256 9.06 10.42 13.55
N GLU A 257 8.75 11.68 13.88
CA GLU A 257 8.52 12.08 15.26
C GLU A 257 7.35 11.32 15.91
N ALA A 258 7.35 11.28 17.24
CA ALA A 258 6.28 10.69 18.06
C ALA A 258 6.00 9.20 17.75
N GLY A 259 7.03 8.43 17.40
CA GLY A 259 6.92 6.97 17.19
C GLY A 259 6.17 6.57 15.92
N LYS A 260 5.97 7.51 14.98
CA LYS A 260 5.40 7.21 13.67
C LYS A 260 6.48 6.65 12.74
N MET A 261 6.06 5.84 11.78
CA MET A 261 6.92 5.37 10.69
C MET A 261 6.22 5.63 9.36
N LEU A 262 6.92 6.28 8.43
CA LEU A 262 6.48 6.41 7.05
C LEU A 262 7.07 5.26 6.24
N HIS A 263 6.20 4.44 5.66
CA HIS A 263 6.57 3.46 4.66
C HIS A 263 6.41 4.07 3.28
N LEU A 264 7.52 4.26 2.58
CA LEU A 264 7.55 4.62 1.17
C LEU A 264 7.82 3.36 0.36
N VAL A 265 6.86 2.98 -0.48
CA VAL A 265 6.95 1.83 -1.39
C VAL A 265 7.10 2.34 -2.82
N GLN A 266 8.15 1.94 -3.51
CA GLN A 266 8.34 2.25 -4.93
C GLN A 266 8.60 0.98 -5.74
N ASP A 267 7.80 0.79 -6.79
CA ASP A 267 8.08 -0.23 -7.80
C ASP A 267 8.94 0.44 -8.89
N VAL A 268 10.11 -0.12 -9.18
CA VAL A 268 11.08 0.45 -10.11
C VAL A 268 11.53 -0.57 -11.14
N ALA A 269 11.84 -0.09 -12.33
CA ALA A 269 12.50 -0.84 -13.39
C ALA A 269 13.95 -0.36 -13.50
N LEU A 270 14.92 -1.26 -13.34
CA LEU A 270 16.30 -1.00 -13.69
C LEU A 270 16.40 -0.99 -15.21
N VAL A 271 16.79 0.14 -15.78
CA VAL A 271 16.90 0.33 -17.22
C VAL A 271 18.32 0.72 -17.54
N ALA A 272 19.06 -0.19 -18.19
CA ALA A 272 20.38 0.13 -18.70
C ALA A 272 20.27 1.33 -19.66
N GLY A 273 20.93 2.44 -19.33
CA GLY A 273 21.01 3.62 -20.19
C GLY A 273 19.88 4.65 -20.08
N ALA A 274 18.97 4.57 -19.08
CA ALA A 274 17.85 5.51 -18.95
C ALA A 274 18.26 6.99 -18.73
N SER A 275 19.36 7.25 -18.01
CA SER A 275 20.04 8.55 -17.90
C SER A 275 21.34 8.42 -17.09
N ARG A 276 22.25 9.42 -17.15
CA ARG A 276 23.43 9.47 -16.25
C ARG A 276 23.08 9.73 -14.78
N GLY A 277 21.88 10.25 -14.49
CA GLY A 277 21.46 10.67 -13.13
C GLY A 277 20.56 9.66 -12.40
N ALA A 278 19.77 8.87 -13.14
CA ALA A 278 18.94 7.81 -12.59
C ALA A 278 18.80 6.68 -13.64
N PRO A 279 19.62 5.62 -13.57
CA PRO A 279 19.53 4.48 -14.49
C PRO A 279 18.43 3.48 -14.07
N TRP A 280 17.36 4.01 -13.48
CA TRP A 280 16.14 3.30 -13.15
C TRP A 280 14.94 4.19 -13.46
N ARG A 281 13.78 3.57 -13.68
CA ARG A 281 12.50 4.23 -13.90
C ARG A 281 11.56 3.85 -12.77
N VAL A 282 11.00 4.83 -12.07
CA VAL A 282 9.92 4.60 -11.11
C VAL A 282 8.64 4.30 -11.89
N LEU A 283 8.05 3.14 -11.61
CA LEU A 283 6.78 2.71 -12.21
C LEU A 283 5.60 3.17 -11.36
N ARG A 284 5.71 2.97 -10.04
CA ARG A 284 4.67 3.33 -9.06
C ARG A 284 5.29 3.77 -7.75
N SER A 285 4.60 4.65 -7.03
CA SER A 285 4.98 5.09 -5.69
C SER A 285 3.75 5.13 -4.79
N ARG A 286 3.86 4.60 -3.58
CA ARG A 286 2.83 4.62 -2.54
C ARG A 286 3.48 4.98 -1.22
N ARG A 287 2.78 5.80 -0.43
CA ARG A 287 3.19 6.16 0.93
C ARG A 287 2.11 5.81 1.93
N GLN A 288 2.51 5.32 3.09
CA GLN A 288 1.62 5.04 4.21
C GLN A 288 2.31 5.39 5.52
N ILE A 289 1.61 6.12 6.40
CA ILE A 289 2.09 6.37 7.76
C ILE A 289 1.45 5.34 8.69
N VAL A 290 2.28 4.69 9.50
CA VAL A 290 1.88 3.69 10.49
C VAL A 290 2.40 4.14 11.85
N LEU A 291 1.66 3.81 12.92
CA LEU A 291 2.12 3.98 14.29
C LEU A 291 2.98 2.78 14.66
N THR A 292 4.19 3.01 15.16
CA THR A 292 5.03 1.91 15.66
C THR A 292 4.40 1.38 16.95
N PRO A 293 4.04 0.09 17.04
CA PRO A 293 3.63 -0.49 18.32
C PRO A 293 4.82 -0.40 19.29
N GLY A 294 4.61 0.29 20.40
CA GLY A 294 5.60 0.44 21.48
C GLY A 294 5.73 -0.79 22.35
#